data_AF-B7BAU7-F1
#
_entry.id   AF-B7BAU7-F1
#
_cell.length_a   1.000
_cell.length_b   1.000
_cell.length_c   1.000
_cell.angle_alpha   90.00
_cell.angle_beta   90.00
_cell.angle_gamma   90.00
#
_symmetry.space_group_name_H-M   'P 1'
#
loop_
_entity.id
_entity.type
_entity.pdbx_description
1 polymer ?
#
loop_
_entity_poly.entity_id
_entity_poly.type
_entity_poly.pdbx_seq_one_letter_code
_entity_poly.pdbx_strand_id
1 'polypeptide(L)' 'MDKDRIYGHAELALLYFKNIQPKSASTQLARWIRRDEELWEELLLAGYRKGQKVFTPLQVTILVDHLGDPETWTIK' A
#
# COMPACT_ATOMS: atom_id res chain seq x y z
N MET A 1 -3.03 12.26 3.25
CA MET A 1 -1.89 11.74 2.44
C MET A 1 -1.90 12.32 1.02
N ASP A 2 -0.76 12.56 0.37
CA ASP A 2 -0.69 13.01 -1.04
C ASP A 2 -0.85 11.82 -2.01
N LYS A 3 -2.04 11.63 -2.59
CA LYS A 3 -2.34 10.49 -3.50
C LYS A 3 -1.71 10.64 -4.90
N ASP A 4 -1.31 11.84 -5.30
CA ASP A 4 -0.78 12.11 -6.65
C ASP A 4 0.73 11.80 -6.77
N ARG A 5 1.36 11.39 -5.67
CA ARG A 5 2.78 11.09 -5.59
C ARG A 5 3.08 9.60 -5.80
N ILE A 6 4.22 9.31 -6.44
CA ILE A 6 4.80 7.96 -6.49
C ILE A 6 5.45 7.66 -5.14
N TYR A 7 5.10 6.51 -4.55
CA TYR A 7 5.70 6.07 -3.29
C TYR A 7 6.57 4.84 -3.48
N GLY A 8 7.68 4.77 -2.74
CA GLY A 8 8.38 3.49 -2.54
C GLY A 8 7.50 2.52 -1.76
N HIS A 9 7.63 1.21 -2.02
CA HIS A 9 6.83 0.21 -1.31
C HIS A 9 7.05 0.27 0.22
N ALA A 10 8.31 0.42 0.65
CA ALA A 10 8.64 0.56 2.06
C ALA A 10 8.22 1.91 2.63
N GLU A 11 8.33 2.98 1.82
CA GLU A 11 7.89 4.33 2.20
C GLU A 11 6.39 4.36 2.48
N LEU A 12 5.58 3.86 1.54
CA LEU A 12 4.13 3.76 1.70
C LEU A 12 3.76 2.88 2.90
N ALA A 13 4.43 1.74 3.05
CA ALA A 13 4.17 0.83 4.16
C ALA A 13 4.45 1.47 5.53
N LEU A 14 5.47 2.33 5.64
CA LEU A 14 5.77 3.05 6.88
C LEU A 14 4.73 4.12 7.23
N LEU A 15 3.97 4.62 6.25
CA LEU A 15 2.84 5.51 6.53
C LEU A 15 1.71 4.75 7.25
N TYR A 16 1.42 3.51 6.82
CA TYR A 16 0.41 2.64 7.42
C TYR A 16 0.87 2.02 8.75
N PHE A 17 2.10 1.52 8.80
CA PHE A 17 2.65 0.79 9.95
C PHE A 17 3.78 1.59 10.58
N LYS A 18 3.40 2.60 11.37
CA LYS A 18 4.34 3.48 12.07
C LYS A 18 5.12 2.69 13.13
N ASN A 19 6.35 3.11 13.42
CA ASN A 19 7.22 2.59 14.48
C ASN A 19 7.70 1.13 14.33
N ILE A 20 7.64 0.54 13.14
CA ILE A 20 8.26 -0.76 12.86
C ILE A 20 9.33 -0.65 11.76
N GLN A 21 10.20 -1.66 11.68
CA GLN A 21 11.27 -1.67 10.68
C GLN A 21 10.69 -1.64 9.24
N PRO A 22 11.31 -0.91 8.29
CA PRO A 22 10.81 -0.77 6.92
C PRO A 22 10.53 -2.12 6.22
N LYS A 23 11.36 -3.14 6.49
CA LYS A 23 11.17 -4.49 5.97
C LYS A 23 9.93 -5.18 6.55
N SER A 24 9.70 -5.02 7.85
CA SER A 24 8.49 -5.54 8.52
C SER A 24 7.24 -4.82 8.02
N ALA A 25 7.28 -3.49 7.89
CA ALA A 25 6.17 -2.71 7.33
C ALA A 25 5.84 -3.16 5.91
N SER A 26 6.84 -3.28 5.04
CA SER A 26 6.65 -3.76 3.67
C SER A 26 6.02 -5.16 3.63
N THR A 27 6.49 -6.07 4.49
CA THR A 27 5.94 -7.42 4.58
C THR A 27 4.49 -7.39 5.06
N GLN A 28 4.16 -6.52 6.02
CA GLN A 28 2.81 -6.37 6.54
C GLN A 28 1.88 -5.80 5.48
N LEU A 29 2.26 -4.72 4.79
CA LEU A 29 1.49 -4.15 3.69
C LEU A 29 1.19 -5.19 2.60
N ALA A 30 2.21 -5.96 2.20
CA ALA A 30 2.03 -7.02 1.20
C ALA A 30 1.07 -8.13 1.66
N ARG A 31 0.98 -8.40 2.97
CA ARG A 31 -0.01 -9.34 3.51
C ARG A 31 -1.42 -8.76 3.49
N TRP A 32 -1.58 -7.49 3.83
CA TRP A 32 -2.87 -6.80 3.77
C TRP A 32 -3.41 -6.76 2.34
N ILE A 33 -2.57 -6.38 1.38
CA ILE A 33 -2.92 -6.39 -0.06
C ILE A 33 -3.38 -7.78 -0.52
N ARG A 34 -2.70 -8.86 -0.10
CA ARG A 34 -3.04 -10.22 -0.53
C ARG A 34 -4.26 -10.83 0.17
N ARG A 35 -4.67 -10.25 1.30
CA ARG A 35 -5.83 -10.73 2.06
C ARG A 35 -7.14 -10.23 1.45
N ASP A 36 -7.08 -9.11 0.76
CA ASP A 36 -8.21 -8.48 0.09
C ASP A 36 -8.13 -8.79 -1.41
N GLU A 37 -8.99 -9.71 -1.86
CA GLU A 37 -9.00 -10.20 -3.24
C GLU A 37 -9.40 -9.09 -4.23
N GLU A 38 -10.34 -8.22 -3.85
CA GLU A 38 -10.82 -7.11 -4.68
C GLU A 38 -9.72 -6.06 -4.87
N LEU A 39 -9.07 -5.64 -3.77
CA LEU A 39 -7.89 -4.77 -3.82
C LEU A 39 -6.79 -5.37 -4.72
N TRP A 40 -6.54 -6.67 -4.58
CA TRP A 40 -5.51 -7.33 -5.37
C TRP A 40 -5.82 -7.29 -6.87
N GLU A 41 -7.05 -7.61 -7.26
CA GLU A 41 -7.49 -7.56 -8.66
C GLU A 41 -7.42 -6.15 -9.25
N GLU A 42 -7.91 -5.14 -8.52
CA GLU A 42 -7.83 -3.74 -8.95
C GLU A 42 -6.38 -3.27 -9.15
N LEU A 43 -5.48 -3.65 -8.25
CA LEU A 43 -4.05 -3.35 -8.39
C LEU A 43 -3.46 -3.98 -9.65
N LEU A 44 -3.82 -5.23 -9.96
CA LEU A 44 -3.36 -5.89 -11.19
C LEU A 44 -3.88 -5.19 -12.45
N LEU A 45 -5.15 -4.77 -12.46
CA LEU A 45 -5.73 -3.98 -13.56
C LEU A 45 -5.04 -2.62 -13.71
N ALA A 46 -4.64 -2.00 -12.60
CA ALA A 46 -3.80 -0.79 -12.58
C ALA A 46 -2.31 -1.05 -12.88
N GLY A 47 -1.97 -2.25 -13.37
CA GLY A 47 -0.63 -2.61 -13.84
C GLY A 47 0.38 -2.95 -12.75
N TYR A 48 -0.07 -3.25 -11.52
CA TYR A 48 0.83 -3.69 -10.45
C TYR A 48 1.51 -5.00 -10.83
N ARG A 49 2.82 -5.07 -10.60
CA ARG A 49 3.63 -6.27 -10.86
C ARG A 49 4.20 -6.82 -9.56
N LYS A 50 4.22 -8.15 -9.43
CA LYS A 50 4.89 -8.83 -8.31
C LYS A 50 6.37 -8.39 -8.26
N GLY A 51 6.80 -7.89 -7.11
CA GLY A 51 8.17 -7.42 -6.90
C GLY A 51 8.42 -5.97 -7.32
N GLN A 52 7.39 -5.23 -7.74
CA GLN A 52 7.49 -3.80 -7.99
C GLN A 52 7.90 -3.06 -6.72
N LYS A 53 8.87 -2.15 -6.85
CA LYS A 53 9.47 -1.42 -5.71
C LYS A 53 8.76 -0.10 -5.38
N VAL A 54 7.89 0.36 -6.26
CA VAL A 54 7.18 1.63 -6.16
C VAL A 54 5.70 1.41 -6.42
N PHE A 55 4.84 2.33 -5.99
CA PHE A 55 3.43 2.39 -6.37
C PHE A 55 3.19 3.66 -7.19
N THR A 56 2.51 3.52 -8.31
CA THR A 56 2.07 4.67 -9.13
C THR A 56 0.94 5.42 -8.41
N PRO A 57 0.65 6.69 -8.76
CA PRO A 57 -0.44 7.44 -8.13
C PRO A 57 -1.79 6.71 -8.18
N LEU A 58 -2.11 6.06 -9.30
CA LEU A 58 -3.32 5.25 -9.41
C LEU A 58 -3.33 4.07 -8.42
N GLN A 59 -2.21 3.35 -8.28
CA GLN A 59 -2.09 2.24 -7.34
C GLN A 59 -2.16 2.71 -5.89
N VAL A 60 -1.64 3.92 -5.62
CA VAL A 60 -1.72 4.57 -4.30
C VAL A 60 -3.18 4.89 -3.96
N THR A 61 -3.92 5.47 -4.90
CA THR A 61 -5.35 5.75 -4.71
C THR A 61 -6.13 4.48 -4.40
N ILE A 62 -5.95 3.42 -5.19
CA ILE A 62 -6.58 2.11 -4.95
C ILE A 62 -6.25 1.58 -3.55
N LEU A 63 -4.98 1.64 -3.14
CA LEU A 63 -4.57 1.22 -1.79
C LEU A 63 -5.28 2.02 -0.71
N VAL A 64 -5.35 3.35 -0.83
CA VAL A 64 -6.01 4.21 0.16
C VAL A 64 -7.52 4.01 0.18
N ASP A 65 -8.13 3.69 -0.95
CA ASP A 65 -9.59 3.52 -1.01
C ASP A 65 -10.02 2.20 -0.36
N HIS A 66 -9.20 1.15 -0.47
CA HIS A 66 -9.44 -0.15 0.18
C HIS A 66 -8.96 -0.23 1.64
N LEU A 67 -7.77 0.29 1.92
CA LEU A 67 -7.17 0.24 3.26
C LEU A 67 -7.64 1.44 4.12
N GLY A 68 -7.87 2.60 3.53
CA GLY A 68 -8.14 3.86 4.24
C GLY A 68 -6.91 4.77 4.31
N ASP A 69 -7.08 6.03 4.72
CA ASP A 69 -5.98 6.99 4.74
C ASP A 69 -4.95 6.65 5.84
N PRO A 70 -3.64 6.52 5.52
CA PRO A 70 -2.57 6.27 6.49
C PRO A 70 -2.50 7.26 7.67
N GLU A 71 -2.98 8.49 7.50
CA GLU A 71 -3.05 9.47 8.59
C GLU A 71 -4.04 9.07 9.67
N THR A 72 -5.13 8.42 9.27
CA THR A 72 -6.21 7.92 10.14
C THR A 72 -6.14 6.42 10.42
N TRP A 73 -5.16 5.72 9.82
CA TRP A 73 -5.05 4.28 9.91
C TRP A 73 -4.71 3.84 11.34
N THR A 74 -5.65 3.11 11.94
CA THR A 74 -5.45 2.39 13.20
C THR A 74 -5.28 0.90 12.90
N ILE A 75 -4.30 0.26 13.54
CA ILE A 75 -4.09 -1.19 13.44
C ILE A 75 -5.40 -1.89 13.86
N LYS A 76 -6.11 -2.49 12.91
CA LYS A 76 -7.26 -3.38 13.16
C LYS A 76 -6.80 -4.77 13.59
#